data_AF-A0AA44YK98-F1
#
_entry.id   AF-A0AA44YK98-F1
#
_cell.length_a   1.000
_cell.length_b   1.000
_cell.length_c   1.000
_cell.angle_alpha   90.00
_cell.angle_beta   90.00
_cell.angle_gamma   90.00
#
_symmetry.space_group_name_H-M   'P 1'
#
loop_
_entity.id
_entity.type
_entity.pdbx_description
1 polymer ?
#
loop_
_entity_poly.entity_id
_entity_poly.type
_entity_poly.pdbx_seq_one_letter_code
_entity_poly.pdbx_strand_id
1 'polypeptide(L)'
;MNAHAVVANLTLSLALSLRDKPMKTSELDNLIVVYFGQDYDLINAEGDITALIAEYIRLATHQQREALVNEIDELLAQDNVESLFNQRFEFTFSPELWGTTVPAFLQQVRSALAKSLTHTK
;
A
#
# COMPACT_ATOMS: atom_id res chain seq x y z
N MET A 1 5.03 44.91 14.62
CA MET A 1 4.63 43.51 14.39
C MET A 1 5.82 42.78 13.81
N ASN A 2 6.30 41.72 14.47
CA ASN A 2 7.62 41.13 14.24
C ASN A 2 7.55 40.01 13.19
N ALA A 3 8.30 40.12 12.09
CA ALA A 3 8.25 39.17 10.96
C ALA A 3 8.54 37.71 11.36
N HIS A 4 9.33 37.49 12.42
CA HIS A 4 9.63 36.17 12.98
C HIS A 4 8.40 35.43 13.52
N ALA A 5 7.45 36.14 14.12
CA ALA A 5 6.23 35.53 14.66
C ALA A 5 5.27 35.07 13.55
N VAL A 6 5.31 35.74 12.40
CA VAL A 6 4.47 35.42 11.23
C VAL A 6 4.97 34.15 10.55
N VAL A 7 6.29 33.98 10.39
CA VAL A 7 6.88 32.80 9.76
C VAL A 7 6.65 31.54 10.60
N ALA A 8 6.85 31.62 11.93
CA ALA A 8 6.61 30.51 12.86
C ALA A 8 5.14 30.06 12.86
N ASN A 9 4.18 31.01 12.80
CA ASN A 9 2.77 30.69 12.68
C ASN A 9 2.42 30.05 11.33
N LEU A 10 3.01 30.51 10.22
CA LEU A 10 2.82 29.89 8.90
C LEU A 10 3.37 28.46 8.84
N THR A 11 4.54 28.20 9.46
CA THR A 11 5.13 26.85 9.50
C THR A 11 4.30 25.90 10.36
N LEU A 12 3.79 26.38 11.50
CA LEU A 12 2.93 25.60 12.38
C LEU A 12 1.55 25.36 11.76
N SER A 13 0.94 26.37 11.12
CA SER A 13 -0.33 26.22 10.42
C SER A 13 -0.24 25.29 9.21
N LEU A 14 0.87 25.28 8.46
CA LEU A 14 1.08 24.32 7.39
C LEU A 14 1.30 22.90 7.94
N ALA A 15 2.07 22.75 9.01
CA ALA A 15 2.32 21.46 9.66
C ALA A 15 1.07 20.87 10.35
N LEU A 16 0.14 21.71 10.84
CA LEU A 16 -1.17 21.28 11.35
C LEU A 16 -2.17 21.02 10.22
N SER A 17 -2.17 21.83 9.15
CA SER A 17 -3.04 21.61 7.99
C SER A 17 -2.70 20.33 7.21
N LEU A 18 -1.45 19.86 7.30
CA LEU A 18 -1.01 18.57 6.76
C LEU A 18 -1.32 17.37 7.70
N ARG A 19 -1.77 17.64 8.94
CA ARG A 19 -1.99 16.62 9.97
C ARG A 19 -3.43 16.10 10.03
N ASP A 20 -4.38 16.78 9.39
CA ASP A 20 -5.83 16.51 9.54
C ASP A 20 -6.57 16.17 8.23
N LYS A 21 -5.86 15.82 7.15
CA LYS A 21 -6.53 15.08 6.07
C LYS A 21 -6.51 13.60 6.49
N PRO A 22 -7.64 12.95 6.81
CA PRO A 22 -7.65 11.50 6.79
C PRO A 22 -7.31 11.12 5.36
N MET A 23 -6.06 10.75 5.13
CA MET A 23 -5.68 10.08 3.90
C MET A 23 -6.60 8.86 3.90
N LYS A 24 -7.55 8.78 2.96
CA LYS A 24 -8.25 7.52 2.73
C LYS A 24 -7.13 6.50 2.57
N THR A 25 -6.93 5.65 3.59
CA THR A 25 -5.98 4.56 3.51
C THR A 25 -6.50 3.68 2.40
N SER A 26 -5.74 3.64 1.32
CA SER A 26 -6.06 2.79 0.17
C SER A 26 -6.01 1.32 0.61
N GLU A 27 -6.68 0.43 -0.10
CA GLU A 27 -6.55 -0.99 0.20
C GLU A 27 -5.13 -1.50 -0.06
N LEU A 28 -4.37 -0.83 -0.94
CA LEU A 28 -2.95 -1.09 -1.12
C LEU A 28 -2.14 -0.75 0.14
N ASP A 29 -2.44 0.34 0.84
CA ASP A 29 -1.78 0.64 2.14
C ASP A 29 -2.09 -0.46 3.15
N ASN A 30 -3.34 -0.89 3.22
CA ASN A 30 -3.80 -1.92 4.15
C ASN A 30 -3.06 -3.24 3.90
N LEU A 31 -2.96 -3.67 2.63
CA LEU A 31 -2.19 -4.85 2.25
C LEU A 31 -0.74 -4.74 2.72
N ILE A 32 -0.06 -3.65 2.36
CA ILE A 32 1.37 -3.50 2.62
C ILE A 32 1.66 -3.40 4.12
N VAL A 33 0.95 -2.54 4.85
CA VAL A 33 1.24 -2.30 6.27
C VAL A 33 0.90 -3.52 7.13
N VAL A 34 -0.20 -4.21 6.84
CA VAL A 34 -0.66 -5.33 7.68
C VAL A 34 0.04 -6.64 7.32
N TYR A 35 0.23 -6.94 6.04
CA TYR A 35 0.70 -8.26 5.60
C TYR A 35 2.18 -8.29 5.22
N PHE A 36 2.75 -7.15 4.83
CA PHE A 36 4.15 -7.03 4.42
C PHE A 36 4.96 -6.07 5.30
N GLY A 37 4.38 -5.61 6.41
CA GLY A 37 5.04 -4.77 7.39
C GLY A 37 6.10 -5.52 8.19
N GLN A 38 6.62 -4.87 9.23
CA GLN A 38 7.73 -5.38 10.04
C GLN A 38 7.42 -6.72 10.72
N ASP A 39 6.15 -6.95 11.08
CA ASP A 39 5.69 -8.14 11.80
C ASP A 39 5.04 -9.18 10.88
N TYR A 40 5.42 -9.24 9.59
CA TYR A 40 4.86 -10.19 8.62
C TYR A 40 5.05 -11.65 9.06
N ASP A 41 6.13 -11.93 9.82
CA ASP A 41 6.51 -13.25 10.31
C ASP A 41 5.53 -13.81 11.35
N LEU A 42 4.76 -12.93 12.01
CA LEU A 42 3.64 -13.34 12.87
C LEU A 42 2.46 -13.92 12.07
N ILE A 43 2.34 -13.56 10.78
CA ILE A 43 1.31 -14.07 9.87
C ILE A 43 1.86 -15.28 9.11
N ASN A 44 3.05 -15.15 8.53
CA ASN A 44 3.75 -16.21 7.82
C ASN A 44 5.26 -16.11 8.08
N ALA A 45 5.77 -17.01 8.94
CA ALA A 45 7.17 -17.03 9.36
C ALA A 45 8.14 -17.28 8.20
N GLU A 46 7.68 -17.94 7.13
CA GLU A 46 8.49 -18.23 5.95
C GLU A 46 8.68 -17.03 5.03
N GLY A 47 7.90 -15.95 5.18
CA GLY A 47 7.94 -14.81 4.27
C GLY A 47 7.56 -15.21 2.84
N ASP A 48 6.53 -16.04 2.67
CA ASP A 48 5.99 -16.36 1.36
C ASP A 48 4.98 -15.30 0.91
N ILE A 49 5.33 -14.53 -0.13
CA ILE A 49 4.46 -13.53 -0.76
C ILE A 49 3.08 -14.11 -1.08
N THR A 50 3.04 -15.32 -1.63
CA THR A 50 1.79 -15.97 -2.05
C THR A 50 0.92 -16.33 -0.85
N ALA A 51 1.52 -16.77 0.25
CA ALA A 51 0.79 -17.09 1.48
C ALA A 51 0.20 -15.82 2.12
N LEU A 52 0.97 -14.73 2.16
CA LEU A 52 0.51 -13.45 2.70
C LEU A 52 -0.62 -12.83 1.85
N ILE A 53 -0.51 -12.90 0.52
CA ILE A 53 -1.60 -12.50 -0.39
C ILE A 53 -2.85 -13.36 -0.17
N ALA A 54 -2.69 -14.67 -0.02
CA ALA A 54 -3.81 -15.58 0.23
C ALA A 54 -4.52 -15.26 1.55
N GLU A 55 -3.77 -14.89 2.60
CA GLU A 55 -4.33 -14.51 3.89
C GLU A 55 -5.11 -13.20 3.82
N TYR A 56 -4.60 -12.18 3.09
CA TYR A 56 -5.37 -10.98 2.79
C TYR A 56 -6.69 -11.33 2.09
N ILE A 57 -6.63 -12.13 1.03
CA ILE A 57 -7.82 -12.52 0.25
C ILE A 57 -8.85 -13.27 1.11
N ARG A 58 -8.37 -14.11 2.04
CA ARG A 58 -9.23 -14.90 2.94
C ARG A 58 -10.06 -14.02 3.87
N LEU A 59 -9.50 -12.89 4.31
CA LEU A 59 -10.12 -11.98 5.27
C LEU A 59 -10.81 -10.77 4.63
N ALA A 60 -10.36 -10.36 3.45
CA ALA A 60 -10.87 -9.19 2.75
C ALA A 60 -12.28 -9.42 2.19
N THR A 61 -13.15 -8.42 2.34
CA THR A 61 -14.48 -8.41 1.72
C THR A 61 -14.38 -8.35 0.19
N HIS A 62 -15.47 -8.67 -0.51
CA HIS A 62 -15.52 -8.53 -1.97
C HIS A 62 -15.17 -7.12 -2.44
N GLN A 63 -15.75 -6.10 -1.78
CA GLN A 63 -15.53 -4.69 -2.10
C GLN A 63 -14.06 -4.28 -1.91
N GLN A 64 -13.39 -4.76 -0.86
CA GLN A 64 -11.97 -4.47 -0.63
C GLN A 64 -11.08 -5.09 -1.71
N ARG A 65 -11.39 -6.32 -2.13
CA ARG A 65 -10.68 -6.98 -3.21
C ARG A 65 -10.85 -6.24 -4.55
N GLU A 66 -12.05 -5.76 -4.86
CA GLU A 66 -12.31 -4.93 -6.04
C GLU A 66 -11.57 -3.58 -5.97
N ALA A 67 -11.59 -2.92 -4.81
CA ALA A 67 -10.88 -1.66 -4.61
C ALA A 67 -9.37 -1.82 -4.82
N LEU A 68 -8.77 -2.86 -4.24
CA LEU A 68 -7.35 -3.15 -4.41
C LEU A 68 -6.97 -3.48 -5.86
N VAL A 69 -7.82 -4.21 -6.60
CA VAL A 69 -7.58 -4.45 -8.04
C VAL A 69 -7.54 -3.13 -8.80
N ASN A 70 -8.51 -2.24 -8.57
CA ASN A 70 -8.57 -0.95 -9.27
C ASN A 70 -7.36 -0.06 -8.93
N GLU A 71 -6.98 0.01 -7.64
CA GLU A 71 -5.81 0.78 -7.21
C GLU A 71 -4.51 0.25 -7.82
N ILE A 72 -4.34 -1.07 -7.95
CA ILE A 72 -3.19 -1.67 -8.61
C ILE A 72 -3.21 -1.41 -10.11
N ASP A 73 -4.36 -1.55 -10.78
CA ASP A 73 -4.48 -1.28 -12.22
C ASP A 73 -4.18 0.20 -12.52
N GLU A 74 -4.64 1.14 -11.69
CA GLU A 74 -4.32 2.57 -11.80
C GLU A 74 -2.82 2.87 -11.61
N LEU A 75 -2.17 2.19 -10.66
CA LEU A 75 -0.75 2.36 -10.37
C LEU A 75 0.13 1.73 -11.47
N LEU A 76 -0.23 0.55 -11.97
CA LEU A 76 0.47 -0.13 -13.08
C LEU A 76 0.34 0.61 -14.42
N ALA A 77 -0.68 1.47 -14.57
CA ALA A 77 -0.83 2.32 -15.75
C ALA A 77 0.13 3.53 -15.77
N GLN A 78 0.86 3.78 -14.67
CA GLN A 78 1.82 4.89 -14.59
C GLN A 78 3.21 4.45 -15.09
N ASP A 79 3.83 5.28 -15.94
CA ASP A 79 5.18 5.02 -16.47
C ASP A 79 6.26 4.98 -15.36
N ASN A 80 6.01 5.64 -14.23
CA ASN A 80 6.92 5.75 -13.08
C ASN A 80 6.47 4.91 -11.86
N VAL A 81 5.79 3.79 -12.10
CA VAL A 81 5.24 2.91 -11.05
C VAL A 81 6.20 2.58 -9.91
N GLU A 82 7.46 2.25 -10.21
CA GLU A 82 8.47 1.92 -9.18
C GLU A 82 8.75 3.11 -8.25
N SER A 83 8.89 4.30 -8.83
CA SER A 83 9.12 5.52 -8.05
C SER A 83 7.92 5.87 -7.18
N LEU A 84 6.70 5.73 -7.71
CA LEU A 84 5.48 6.00 -6.96
C LEU A 84 5.28 5.02 -5.81
N PHE A 85 5.57 3.74 -6.03
CA PHE A 85 5.51 2.71 -5.00
C PHE A 85 6.55 2.96 -3.90
N ASN A 86 7.81 3.18 -4.29
CA ASN A 86 8.90 3.36 -3.34
C ASN A 86 8.74 4.65 -2.52
N GLN A 87 8.30 5.75 -3.13
CA GLN A 87 7.98 6.98 -2.39
C GLN A 87 6.96 6.74 -1.26
N ARG A 88 6.08 5.74 -1.44
CA ARG A 88 5.02 5.41 -0.48
C ARG A 88 5.44 4.35 0.53
N PHE A 89 6.23 3.37 0.13
CA PHE A 89 6.44 2.13 0.91
C PHE A 89 7.90 1.77 1.18
N GLU A 90 8.89 2.54 0.74
CA GLU A 90 10.32 2.18 0.86
C GLU A 90 10.77 1.84 2.29
N PHE A 91 10.16 2.46 3.31
CA PHE A 91 10.45 2.21 4.73
C PHE A 91 9.59 1.10 5.36
N THR A 92 8.64 0.54 4.62
CA THR A 92 7.71 -0.49 5.10
C THR A 92 7.95 -1.82 4.39
N PHE A 93 8.06 -1.81 3.07
CA PHE A 93 8.18 -3.00 2.26
C PHE A 93 8.95 -2.71 0.97
N SER A 94 9.95 -3.54 0.69
CA SER A 94 10.69 -3.54 -0.57
C SER A 94 10.54 -4.90 -1.25
N PRO A 95 9.86 -4.98 -2.41
CA PRO A 95 9.72 -6.22 -3.16
C PRO A 95 11.06 -6.86 -3.56
N GLU A 96 12.12 -6.06 -3.69
CA GLU A 96 13.47 -6.54 -4.04
C GLU A 96 14.06 -7.44 -2.95
N LEU A 97 13.77 -7.17 -1.68
CA LEU A 97 14.20 -8.00 -0.56
C LEU A 97 13.54 -9.39 -0.55
N TRP A 98 12.47 -9.55 -1.35
CA TRP A 98 11.71 -10.79 -1.52
C TRP A 98 11.94 -11.42 -2.90
N GLY A 99 12.96 -10.96 -3.64
CA GLY A 99 13.36 -11.56 -4.92
C GLY A 99 12.45 -11.23 -6.10
N THR A 100 11.67 -10.14 -6.03
CA THR A 100 10.79 -9.69 -7.11
C THR A 100 10.98 -8.18 -7.39
N THR A 101 10.25 -7.65 -8.37
CA THR A 101 10.22 -6.20 -8.67
C THR A 101 8.86 -5.62 -8.27
N VAL A 102 8.77 -4.29 -8.14
CA VAL A 102 7.48 -3.62 -7.87
C VAL A 102 6.40 -4.02 -8.88
N PRO A 103 6.61 -3.93 -10.22
CA PRO A 103 5.58 -4.32 -11.18
C PRO A 103 5.21 -5.80 -11.08
N ALA A 104 6.19 -6.68 -10.88
CA ALA A 104 5.94 -8.12 -10.78
C ALA A 104 5.14 -8.48 -9.51
N PHE A 105 5.48 -7.87 -8.37
CA PHE A 105 4.72 -7.99 -7.12
C PHE A 105 3.28 -7.52 -7.30
N LEU A 106 3.08 -6.31 -7.84
CA LEU A 106 1.74 -5.75 -8.08
C LEU A 106 0.92 -6.64 -9.02
N GLN A 107 1.53 -7.15 -10.09
CA GLN A 107 0.88 -8.10 -11.01
C GLN A 107 0.51 -9.42 -10.33
N GLN A 108 1.35 -9.93 -9.43
CA GLN A 108 1.07 -11.15 -8.66
C GLN A 108 -0.14 -10.95 -7.74
N VAL A 109 -0.18 -9.85 -6.98
CA VAL A 109 -1.32 -9.48 -6.12
C VAL A 109 -2.61 -9.35 -6.94
N ARG A 110 -2.57 -8.56 -8.02
CA ARG A 110 -3.72 -8.33 -8.91
C ARG A 110 -4.24 -9.61 -9.54
N SER A 111 -3.34 -10.50 -9.95
CA SER A 111 -3.71 -11.81 -10.53
C SER A 111 -4.40 -12.71 -9.50
N ALA A 112 -3.93 -12.74 -8.25
CA ALA A 112 -4.54 -13.51 -7.18
C ALA A 112 -5.93 -12.97 -6.82
N LEU A 113 -6.09 -11.64 -6.72
CA LEU A 113 -7.37 -11.00 -6.45
C LEU A 113 -8.40 -11.28 -7.54
N ALA A 114 -8.02 -11.09 -8.82
CA ALA A 114 -8.90 -11.37 -9.95
C ALA A 114 -9.42 -12.82 -9.93
N LYS A 115 -8.54 -13.79 -9.64
CA LYS A 115 -8.96 -15.20 -9.47
C LYS A 115 -9.98 -15.36 -8.34
N SER A 116 -9.74 -14.70 -7.20
CA SER A 116 -10.64 -14.78 -6.03
C SER A 116 -12.03 -14.17 -6.27
N LEU A 117 -12.14 -13.18 -7.17
CA LEU A 117 -13.41 -12.53 -7.51
C LEU A 117 -14.24 -13.39 -8.46
N THR A 118 -13.59 -14.12 -9.39
CA THR A 118 -14.29 -15.00 -10.35
C THR A 118 -14.92 -16.26 -9.75
N HIS A 119 -14.48 -16.71 -8.57
CA HIS A 119 -14.96 -17.94 -7.91
C HIS A 119 -16.14 -17.71 -6.95
N THR A 120 -16.69 -16.50 -6.90
CA THR A 120 -17.88 -16.19 -6.09
C THR A 120 -19.15 -16.51 -6.91
N LYS A 121 -19.44 -17.80 -7.13
CA LYS A 121 -20.72 -18.28 -7.68
C LYS A 121 -21.22 -19.48 -6.90
#